data_AF-A0A6G7WJR7-F1
#
_entry.id   AF-A0A6G7WJR7-F1
#
_cell.length_a   1.000
_cell.length_b   1.000
_cell.length_c   1.000
_cell.angle_alpha   90.00
_cell.angle_beta   90.00
_cell.angle_gamma   90.00
#
_symmetry.space_group_name_H-M   'P 1'
#
loop_
_entity.id
_entity.type
_entity.pdbx_description
1 polymer ?
#
loop_
_entity_poly.entity_id
_entity_poly.type
_entity_poly.pdbx_seq_one_letter_code
_entity_poly.pdbx_strand_id
1 'polypeptide(L)'
;MAEESKDFYEELLPWFELKVSEFSVEGYPNIEVRDIYLCFKNFVWKHTVPEHYYQRVFDIVRFNVNQYFDFKSLEAQVYQVSSLDDINFDEFL
;
A
#
# COMPACT_ATOMS: atom_id res chain seq x y z
N MET A 1 -7.17 9.17 21.37
CA MET A 1 -8.28 8.92 20.43
C MET A 1 -7.77 7.82 19.53
N ALA A 2 -8.10 6.57 19.83
CA ALA A 2 -7.63 5.43 19.04
C ALA A 2 -8.42 5.44 17.73
N GLU A 3 -7.75 5.75 16.63
CA GLU A 3 -8.29 5.62 15.28
C GLU A 3 -8.59 4.13 15.08
N GLU A 4 -9.83 3.70 15.29
CA GLU A 4 -10.29 2.39 14.84
C GLU A 4 -10.11 2.38 13.32
N SER A 5 -8.99 1.86 12.83
CA SER A 5 -8.77 1.70 11.40
C SER A 5 -9.83 0.71 10.91
N LYS A 6 -10.91 1.24 10.34
CA LYS A 6 -12.00 0.45 9.78
C LYS A 6 -11.39 -0.42 8.68
N ASP A 7 -11.21 -1.70 8.98
CA ASP A 7 -10.56 -2.60 8.04
C ASP A 7 -11.54 -2.88 6.89
N PHE A 8 -11.20 -2.37 5.71
CA PHE A 8 -12.03 -2.45 4.50
C PHE A 8 -11.64 -3.63 3.60
N TYR A 9 -10.74 -4.50 4.08
CA TYR A 9 -10.21 -5.63 3.29
C TYR A 9 -11.32 -6.54 2.78
N GLU A 10 -12.15 -7.08 3.68
CA GLU A 10 -13.25 -8.00 3.34
C GLU A 10 -14.28 -7.36 2.40
N GLU A 11 -14.65 -6.10 2.67
CA GLU A 11 -15.66 -5.35 1.91
C GLU A 11 -15.24 -5.10 0.45
N LEU A 12 -13.94 -4.91 0.22
CA LEU A 12 -13.38 -4.54 -1.08
C LEU A 12 -12.56 -5.66 -1.75
N LEU A 13 -12.47 -6.83 -1.12
CA LEU A 13 -11.71 -7.98 -1.62
C LEU A 13 -11.96 -8.28 -3.12
N PRO A 14 -13.22 -8.32 -3.61
CA PRO A 14 -13.48 -8.61 -5.02
C PRO A 14 -12.85 -7.59 -5.98
N TRP A 15 -12.71 -6.33 -5.54
CA TRP A 15 -12.11 -5.26 -6.35
C TRP A 15 -10.59 -5.35 -6.37
N PHE A 16 -9.97 -5.76 -5.25
CA PHE A 16 -8.54 -6.02 -5.20
C PHE A 16 -8.17 -7.24 -6.06
N GLU A 17 -8.96 -8.31 -6.02
CA GLU A 17 -8.78 -9.48 -6.89
C GLU A 17 -8.92 -9.12 -8.37
N LEU A 18 -9.94 -8.32 -8.72
CA LEU A 18 -10.11 -7.80 -10.07
C LEU A 18 -8.88 -7.01 -10.52
N LYS A 19 -8.36 -6.13 -9.67
CA LYS A 19 -7.21 -5.28 -9.99
C LYS A 19 -5.91 -6.10 -10.15
N VAL A 20 -5.70 -7.12 -9.32
CA VAL A 20 -4.59 -8.08 -9.51
C VAL A 20 -4.69 -8.80 -10.85
N SER A 21 -5.89 -9.25 -11.22
CA SER A 21 -6.12 -9.90 -12.51
C SER A 21 -5.79 -8.96 -13.68
N GLU A 22 -6.19 -7.69 -13.58
CA GLU A 22 -5.85 -6.64 -14.56
C GLU A 22 -4.33 -6.46 -14.69
N PHE A 23 -3.62 -6.30 -13.57
CA PHE A 23 -2.16 -6.17 -13.59
C PHE A 23 -1.45 -7.43 -14.12
N SER A 24 -1.98 -8.62 -13.85
CA SER A 24 -1.47 -9.87 -14.42
C SER A 24 -1.57 -9.87 -15.94
N VAL A 25 -2.70 -9.41 -16.50
CA VAL A 25 -2.90 -9.24 -17.96
C VAL A 25 -1.96 -8.18 -18.54
N GLU A 26 -1.66 -7.11 -17.79
CA GLU A 26 -0.69 -6.08 -18.18
C GLU A 26 0.77 -6.53 -18.12
N GLY A 27 1.05 -7.74 -17.60
CA GLY A 27 2.39 -8.33 -17.55
C GLY A 27 3.03 -8.34 -16.17
N TYR A 28 2.27 -8.10 -15.10
CA TYR A 28 2.73 -8.05 -13.71
C TYR A 28 2.09 -9.15 -12.85
N PRO A 29 2.36 -10.45 -13.13
CA PRO A 29 1.68 -11.57 -12.47
C PRO A 29 2.06 -11.78 -10.99
N ASN A 30 3.13 -11.13 -10.53
CA ASN A 30 3.65 -11.29 -9.16
C ASN A 30 3.04 -10.30 -8.16
N ILE A 31 2.12 -9.42 -8.58
CA ILE A 31 1.45 -8.49 -7.68
C ILE A 31 0.30 -9.23 -7.00
N GLU A 32 0.32 -9.31 -5.67
CA GLU A 32 -0.72 -10.02 -4.91
C GLU A 32 -1.81 -9.07 -4.40
N VAL A 33 -2.97 -9.63 -4.05
CA VAL A 33 -4.10 -8.88 -3.46
C VAL A 33 -3.66 -8.12 -2.22
N ARG A 34 -2.83 -8.77 -1.39
CA ARG A 34 -2.29 -8.20 -0.17
C ARG A 34 -1.38 -6.99 -0.45
N ASP A 35 -0.61 -7.01 -1.53
CA ASP A 35 0.23 -5.89 -1.93
C ASP A 35 -0.60 -4.66 -2.29
N ILE A 36 -1.68 -4.85 -3.06
CA ILE A 36 -2.60 -3.77 -3.43
C ILE A 36 -3.30 -3.23 -2.18
N TYR A 37 -3.83 -4.10 -1.32
CA TYR A 37 -4.46 -3.66 -0.07
C TYR A 37 -3.51 -2.82 0.81
N LEU A 38 -2.25 -3.26 0.98
CA LEU A 38 -1.26 -2.51 1.76
C LEU A 38 -0.93 -1.17 1.12
N CYS A 39 -0.86 -1.11 -0.22
CA CYS A 39 -0.70 0.15 -0.93
C CYS A 39 -1.85 1.11 -0.63
N PHE A 40 -3.09 0.64 -0.68
CA PHE A 40 -4.26 1.48 -0.35
C PHE A 40 -4.26 1.94 1.10
N LYS A 41 -3.97 1.02 2.03
CA LYS A 41 -3.93 1.31 3.47
C LYS A 41 -2.83 2.31 3.84
N ASN A 42 -1.63 2.14 3.28
CA ASN A 42 -0.43 2.85 3.75
C ASN A 42 -0.04 4.03 2.86
N PHE A 43 -0.56 4.12 1.64
CA PHE A 43 -0.18 5.16 0.66
C PHE A 43 -1.40 5.91 0.14
N VAL A 44 -2.31 5.25 -0.58
CA VAL A 44 -3.42 5.94 -1.28
C VAL A 44 -4.39 6.60 -0.29
N TRP A 45 -4.80 5.88 0.76
CA TRP A 45 -5.71 6.36 1.79
C TRP A 45 -5.04 6.59 3.14
N LYS A 46 -3.71 6.80 3.13
CA LYS A 46 -2.89 7.01 4.33
C LYS A 46 -3.47 8.05 5.29
N HIS A 47 -4.02 9.14 4.73
CA HIS A 47 -4.54 10.25 5.51
C HIS A 47 -6.06 10.24 5.66
N THR A 48 -6.77 9.69 4.67
CA THR A 48 -8.23 9.71 4.67
C THR A 48 -8.73 8.57 3.80
N VAL A 49 -9.53 7.68 4.40
CA VAL A 49 -10.29 6.67 3.66
C VAL A 49 -11.60 7.30 3.21
N PRO A 50 -11.99 7.19 1.93
CA PRO A 50 -13.26 7.71 1.44
C PRO A 50 -14.44 7.14 2.26
N GLU A 51 -15.43 7.98 2.56
CA GLU A 51 -16.56 7.56 3.39
C GLU A 51 -17.47 6.56 2.66
N HIS A 52 -17.71 6.80 1.37
CA HIS A 52 -18.65 6.02 0.57
C HIS A 52 -17.97 4.88 -0.19
N TYR A 53 -18.64 3.72 -0.20
CA TYR A 53 -18.17 2.52 -0.91
C TYR A 53 -17.81 2.77 -2.37
N TYR A 54 -18.67 3.48 -3.12
CA TYR A 54 -18.44 3.74 -4.54
C TYR A 54 -17.17 4.57 -4.80
N GLN A 55 -16.78 5.46 -3.88
CA GLN A 55 -15.55 6.25 -3.99
C GLN A 55 -14.33 5.35 -3.81
N ARG A 56 -14.38 4.45 -2.82
CA ARG A 56 -13.33 3.46 -2.59
C ARG A 56 -13.13 2.56 -3.80
N VAL A 57 -14.22 2.04 -4.36
CA VAL A 57 -14.20 1.23 -5.58
C VAL A 57 -13.64 2.02 -6.75
N PHE A 58 -14.07 3.26 -6.94
CA PHE A 58 -13.58 4.12 -8.02
C PHE A 58 -12.07 4.34 -7.94
N ASP A 59 -11.54 4.59 -6.76
CA ASP A 59 -10.10 4.73 -6.53
C ASP A 59 -9.36 3.43 -6.86
N ILE A 60 -9.87 2.27 -6.43
CA ILE A 60 -9.30 0.95 -6.77
C ILE A 60 -9.28 0.74 -8.28
N VAL A 61 -10.40 0.99 -8.97
CA VAL A 61 -10.51 0.77 -10.41
C VAL A 61 -9.58 1.71 -11.21
N ARG A 62 -9.34 2.94 -10.75
CA ARG A 62 -8.43 3.89 -11.42
C ARG A 62 -6.96 3.72 -11.05
N PHE A 63 -6.68 2.93 -10.02
CA PHE A 63 -5.34 2.61 -9.62
C PHE A 63 -4.60 1.89 -10.75
N ASN A 64 -3.40 2.38 -11.06
CA ASN A 64 -2.56 1.82 -12.11
C ASN A 64 -1.23 1.32 -11.53
N VAL A 65 -0.53 0.53 -12.35
CA VAL A 65 0.71 -0.13 -11.92
C VAL A 65 1.84 0.85 -11.58
N ASN A 66 1.88 2.05 -12.18
CA ASN A 66 2.92 3.03 -11.85
C ASN A 66 2.78 3.51 -10.41
N GLN A 67 1.55 3.77 -9.95
CA GLN A 67 1.29 4.15 -8.56
C GLN A 67 1.68 3.04 -7.57
N TYR A 68 1.54 1.78 -7.96
CA TYR A 68 2.02 0.64 -7.17
C TYR A 68 3.55 0.63 -7.05
N PHE A 69 4.27 0.87 -8.15
CA PHE A 69 5.73 0.93 -8.12
C PHE A 69 6.27 2.17 -7.40
N ASP A 70 5.57 3.29 -7.46
CA ASP A 70 5.88 4.48 -6.64
C ASP A 70 5.82 4.13 -5.15
N PHE A 71 4.76 3.42 -4.73
CA PHE A 71 4.63 2.92 -3.36
C PHE A 71 5.78 1.98 -2.97
N LYS A 72 6.09 0.96 -3.79
CA LYS A 72 7.19 0.02 -3.50
C LYS A 72 8.56 0.72 -3.46
N SER A 73 8.76 1.72 -4.31
CA SER A 73 10.00 2.52 -4.32
C SER A 73 10.17 3.33 -3.04
N LEU A 74 9.09 3.92 -2.54
CA LEU A 74 9.08 4.63 -1.26
C LEU A 74 9.29 3.67 -0.07
N GLU A 75 8.63 2.51 -0.09
CA GLU A 75 8.81 1.48 0.94
C GLU A 75 10.27 1.05 1.05
N ALA A 76 10.91 0.74 -0.09
CA ALA A 76 12.33 0.35 -0.12
C ALA A 76 13.28 1.43 0.43
N GLN A 77 12.99 2.72 0.18
CA GLN A 77 13.80 3.83 0.69
C GLN A 77 13.64 4.01 2.21
N VAL A 78 12.43 3.85 2.74
CA VAL A 78 12.14 3.99 4.18
C VAL A 78 12.76 2.83 4.98
N TYR A 79 12.75 1.61 4.45
CA TYR A 79 13.34 0.44 5.12
C TYR A 79 14.88 0.41 5.14
N GLN A 80 15.55 1.18 4.27
CA GLN A 80 17.02 1.22 4.17
C GLN A 80 17.68 2.20 5.16
N VAL A 81 16.91 2.93 5.96
CA VAL A 81 17.47 3.80 7.01
C VAL A 81 17.54 2.99 8.29
N SER A 82 18.71 2.39 8.58
CA SER A 82 19.06 1.96 9.94
C SER A 82 18.74 3.11 10.89
N SER A 83 18.01 2.84 11.98
CA SER A 83 17.78 3.86 13.00
C SER A 83 19.14 4.40 13.45
N LEU A 84 19.25 5.71 13.69
CA LEU A 84 20.44 6.29 14.30
C LEU A 84 20.74 5.67 15.69
N ASP A 85 19.78 4.96 16.27
CA ASP A 85 19.93 4.19 17.52
C ASP A 85 20.84 2.96 17.39
N ASP A 86 21.13 2.47 16.17
CA ASP A 86 22.09 1.38 15.92
C ASP A 86 23.52 1.89 15.67
N ILE A 87 23.76 3.21 15.71
CA ILE A 87 25.12 3.76 15.66
C ILE A 87 25.73 3.59 17.06
N ASN A 88 26.58 2.58 17.21
CA ASN A 88 27.39 2.42 18.41
C ASN A 88 28.49 3.49 18.45
N PHE A 89 28.24 4.59 19.16
CA PHE A 89 29.21 5.67 19.35
C PHE A 89 30.42 5.25 20.22
N ASP A 90 30.39 4.09 20.89
CA ASP A 90 31.53 3.58 21.66
C ASP A 90 32.68 3.10 20.76
N GLU A 91 32.49 3.00 19.44
CA GLU A 91 33.56 2.66 18.50
C GLU A 91 34.45 3.89 18.15
N PHE A 92 34.08 5.10 18.60
CA PHE A 92 34.81 6.35 18.35
C PHE A 92 35.65 6.86 19.54
N LEU A 93 35.83 6.07 20.61
CA LEU A 93 36.63 6.42 21.79
C LEU A 93 37.91 5.59 21.93
#